data_AF-A0AAJ1B2T7-F1
#
_entry.id   AF-A0AAJ1B2T7-F1
#
_cell.length_a   1.000
_cell.length_b   1.000
_cell.length_c   1.000
_cell.angle_alpha   90.00
_cell.angle_beta   90.00
_cell.angle_gamma   90.00
#
_symmetry.space_group_name_H-M   'P 1'
#
loop_
_entity.id
_entity.type
_entity.pdbx_description
1 polymer ?
#
loop_
_entity_poly.entity_id
_entity_poly.type
_entity_poly.pdbx_seq_one_letter_code
_entity_poly.pdbx_strand_id
1 'polypeptide(L)' 'ILDEPTNHLDNEMIEYLEKYLIKFNKAILMVTHDRYFLERVTNKIMEIDRSKIYEYTANYSKFLDLKAQREEADLASQ' A
#
# COMPACT_ATOMS: atom_id res chain seq x y z
N ILE A 1 1.24 9.11 11.05
CA ILE A 1 0.37 7.94 10.84
C ILE A 1 -0.91 8.49 10.26
N LEU A 2 -1.38 7.96 9.14
CA LEU A 2 -2.60 8.37 8.45
C LEU A 2 -3.56 7.18 8.40
N ASP A 3 -4.82 7.39 8.76
CA ASP A 3 -5.86 6.36 8.70
C ASP A 3 -7.01 6.90 7.85
N GLU A 4 -7.29 6.22 6.75
CA GLU A 4 -8.21 6.62 5.68
C GLU A 4 -8.08 8.10 5.25
N PRO A 5 -6.88 8.56 4.84
CA PRO A 5 -6.63 9.97 4.51
C PRO A 5 -7.35 10.47 3.26
N THR A 6 -7.86 9.58 2.41
CA THR A 6 -8.64 9.92 1.22
C THR A 6 -10.13 10.09 1.51
N ASN A 7 -10.60 9.72 2.71
CA ASN A 7 -12.00 9.76 3.03
C ASN A 7 -12.52 11.21 3.06
N HIS A 8 -13.70 11.44 2.48
CA HIS A 8 -14.33 12.75 2.33
C HIS A 8 -13.52 13.80 1.54
N LEU A 9 -12.44 13.41 0.84
CA LEU A 9 -11.73 14.30 -0.08
C LEU A 9 -12.32 14.22 -1.49
N ASP A 10 -12.30 15.36 -2.19
CA ASP A 10 -12.53 15.39 -3.63
C ASP A 10 -11.24 15.02 -4.39
N ASN A 11 -11.36 14.83 -5.70
CA ASN A 11 -10.24 14.41 -6.55
C ASN A 11 -9.08 15.43 -6.56
N GLU A 12 -9.37 16.73 -6.47
CA GLU A 12 -8.36 17.78 -6.49
C GLU A 12 -7.51 17.73 -5.22
N MET A 13 -8.17 17.55 -4.07
CA MET A 13 -7.50 17.41 -2.78
C MET A 13 -6.70 16.11 -2.68
N ILE A 14 -7.20 15.01 -3.28
CA ILE A 14 -6.44 13.76 -3.38
C ILE A 14 -5.14 13.99 -4.19
N GLU A 15 -5.22 14.61 -5.37
CA GLU A 15 -4.02 14.90 -6.18
C GLU A 15 -3.03 15.82 -5.45
N TYR A 16 -3.52 16.82 -4.72
CA TYR A 16 -2.68 17.68 -3.91
C TYR A 16 -1.96 16.88 -2.82
N LEU A 17 -2.71 16.02 -2.11
CA LEU A 17 -2.17 15.18 -1.05
C LEU A 17 -1.15 14.18 -1.59
N GLU A 18 -1.41 13.53 -2.73
CA GLU A 18 -0.46 12.65 -3.40
C GLU A 18 0.87 13.38 -3.66
N LYS A 19 0.81 14.55 -4.31
CA LYS A 19 2.01 15.37 -4.61
C LYS A 19 2.74 15.82 -3.35
N TYR A 20 2.00 16.09 -2.28
CA TYR A 20 2.58 16.46 -0.99
C TYR A 20 3.32 15.28 -0.36
N LEU A 21 2.70 14.10 -0.29
CA LEU A 21 3.28 12.91 0.32
C LEU A 21 4.46 12.35 -0.47
N ILE A 22 4.43 12.40 -1.81
CA ILE A 22 5.57 11.98 -2.65
C ILE A 22 6.82 12.82 -2.38
N LYS A 23 6.66 14.12 -2.08
CA LYS A 23 7.77 15.02 -1.75
C LYS A 23 8.19 14.93 -0.28
N PHE A 24 7.42 14.23 0.55
CA PHE A 24 7.67 14.15 1.97
C PHE A 24 8.88 13.25 2.23
N ASN A 25 9.95 13.83 2.79
CA ASN A 25 11.24 13.17 2.97
C ASN A 25 11.36 12.34 4.26
N LYS A 26 10.24 12.02 4.91
CA LYS A 26 10.21 11.21 6.13
C LYS A 26 9.34 9.98 5.92
N ALA A 27 9.47 9.01 6.83
CA ALA A 27 8.61 7.84 6.83
C ALA A 27 7.16 8.22 7.15
N ILE A 28 6.23 7.66 6.39
CA ILE A 28 4.79 7.74 6.63
C ILE A 28 4.26 6.32 6.75
N LEU A 29 3.50 6.06 7.82
CA LEU A 29 2.66 4.87 7.93
C LEU A 29 1.22 5.28 7.60
N MET A 30 0.60 4.55 6.69
CA MET A 30 -0.74 4.84 6.20
C MET A 30 -1.57 3.57 6.08
N VAL A 31 -2.85 3.69 6.41
CA VAL A 31 -3.87 2.67 6.19
C VAL A 31 -4.97 3.28 5.33
N THR A 32 -5.28 2.64 4.21
CA THR A 32 -6.41 3.03 3.37
C THR A 32 -6.86 1.88 2.47
N HIS A 33 -8.12 1.92 2.06
CA HIS A 33 -8.67 1.06 1.02
C HIS A 33 -8.45 1.58 -0.42
N ASP A 34 -7.92 2.80 -0.61
CA ASP A 34 -7.68 3.38 -1.93
C ASP A 34 -6.43 2.77 -2.61
N ARG A 35 -6.68 1.90 -3.58
CA ARG A 35 -5.65 1.18 -4.34
C ARG A 35 -4.83 2.10 -5.25
N TYR A 36 -5.44 3.14 -5.81
CA TYR A 36 -4.74 4.07 -6.71
C TYR A 36 -3.82 4.99 -5.92
N PHE A 37 -4.26 5.41 -4.74
CA PHE A 37 -3.45 6.21 -3.83
C PHE A 37 -2.25 5.41 -3.32
N LEU A 38 -2.47 4.15 -2.90
CA LEU A 38 -1.39 3.24 -2.51
C LEU A 38 -0.38 3.04 -3.65
N GLU A 39 -0.85 2.81 -4.88
CA GLU A 39 0.02 2.63 -6.04
C GLU A 39 0.94 3.82 -6.30
N ARG A 40 0.46 5.04 -6.07
CA ARG A 40 1.17 6.28 -6.41
C ARG A 40 2.09 6.76 -5.30
N VAL A 41 1.69 6.56 -4.03
CA VAL A 41 2.38 7.17 -2.88
C VAL A 41 3.29 6.18 -2.18
N THR A 42 2.94 4.89 -2.13
CA THR A 42 3.68 3.92 -1.32
C THR A 42 4.81 3.25 -2.09
N ASN A 43 5.92 3.02 -1.39
CA ASN A 43 7.09 2.28 -1.89
C ASN A 43 7.33 0.96 -1.14
N LYS A 44 6.54 0.72 -0.10
CA LYS A 44 6.57 -0.48 0.73
C LYS A 44 5.17 -0.77 1.25
N ILE A 45 4.75 -2.03 1.18
CA ILE A 45 3.46 -2.51 1.65
C ILE A 45 3.68 -3.55 2.75
N MET A 46 2.91 -3.42 3.82
CA MET A 46 2.82 -4.41 4.89
C MET A 46 1.45 -5.07 4.82
N GLU A 47 1.42 -6.36 4.54
CA GLU A 47 0.21 -7.16 4.57
C GLU A 47 0.10 -7.89 5.90
N ILE A 48 -1.10 -7.89 6.48
CA ILE A 48 -1.44 -8.73 7.62
C ILE A 48 -2.35 -9.84 7.10
N ASP A 49 -1.85 -11.07 7.08
CA ASP A 49 -2.64 -12.25 6.71
C ASP A 49 -2.41 -13.40 7.70
N ARG A 50 -3.49 -14.06 8.13
CA ARG A 50 -3.46 -15.21 9.05
C ARG A 50 -2.55 -15.02 10.28
N SER A 51 -2.63 -13.86 10.92
CA SER A 51 -1.79 -13.46 12.08
C SER A 51 -0.28 -13.38 11.79
N LYS A 52 0.12 -13.29 10.52
CA LYS A 52 1.48 -13.03 10.07
C LYS A 52 1.54 -11.67 9.37
N ILE A 53 2.70 -11.04 9.47
CA ILE A 53 3.00 -9.80 8.75
C ILE A 53 3.97 -10.13 7.63
N TYR A 54 3.65 -9.67 6.43
CA TYR A 54 4.46 -9.83 5.24
C TYR A 54 4.82 -8.45 4.70
N GLU A 55 6.10 -8.27 4.41
CA GLU A 55 6.62 -6.98 3.93
C GLU A 55 7.05 -7.08 2.47
N TYR A 56 6.60 -6.10 1.68
CA TYR A 56 6.89 -6.01 0.27
C TYR A 56 7.48 -4.63 -0.03
N THR A 57 8.75 -4.57 -0.45
CA THR A 57 9.36 -3.31 -0.90
C THR A 57 8.99 -3.08 -2.36
N ALA A 58 7.73 -2.72 -2.59
CA ALA A 58 7.17 -2.53 -3.91
C ALA A 58 5.93 -1.60 -3.83
N ASN A 59 5.48 -1.12 -4.99
CA ASN A 59 4.18 -0.47 -5.11
C ASN A 59 3.03 -1.48 -5.05
N TYR A 60 1.78 -1.00 -5.11
CA TYR A 60 0.59 -1.81 -4.93
C TYR A 60 0.44 -2.90 -6.01
N SER A 61 0.62 -2.56 -7.28
CA SER A 61 0.55 -3.52 -8.39
C SER A 61 1.56 -4.65 -8.22
N LYS A 62 2.81 -4.31 -7.91
CA LYS A 62 3.86 -5.31 -7.75
C LYS A 62 3.70 -6.14 -6.47
N PHE A 63 3.15 -5.55 -5.41
CA PHE A 63 2.74 -6.27 -4.22
C PHE A 63 1.73 -7.39 -4.57
N LEU A 64 0.72 -7.11 -5.40
CA LEU A 64 -0.26 -8.12 -5.80
C LEU A 64 0.40 -9.33 -6.50
N ASP A 65 1.35 -9.06 -7.40
CA ASP A 65 2.10 -10.13 -8.08
C ASP A 65 2.91 -10.98 -7.07
N LEU A 66 3.63 -10.33 -6.16
CA LEU A 66 4.46 -10.99 -5.16
C LEU A 66 3.62 -11.78 -4.15
N LYS A 67 2.44 -11.25 -3.82
CA LYS A 67 1.46 -11.94 -2.98
C LYS A 67 0.96 -13.22 -3.65
N ALA A 68 0.56 -13.14 -4.92
CA ALA A 68 0.10 -14.31 -5.67
C ALA A 68 1.19 -15.40 -5.74
N GLN A 69 2.43 -15.03 -6.04
CA GLN A 69 3.57 -15.96 -6.06
C GLN A 69 3.80 -16.63 -4.70
N ARG A 70 3.66 -15.88 -3.60
CA ARG A 70 3.76 -16.43 -2.25
C ARG A 70 2.64 -17.43 -1.97
N GLU A 71 1.40 -17.07 -2.27
CA GLU A 71 0.24 -17.92 -2.03
C GLU A 71 0.31 -19.23 -2.82
N GLU A 72 0.75 -19.17 -4.08
CA GLU A 72 1.01 -20.35 -4.90
C GLU A 72 2.11 -21.25 -4.31
N ALA A 73 3.21 -20.67 -3.84
CA ALA A 73 4.30 -21.41 -3.20
C ALA A 73 3.88 -22.05 -1.87
N ASP A 74 3.06 -21.34 -1.08
CA ASP A 74 2.51 -21.85 0.19
C ASP A 74 1.55 -23.02 -0.05
N LEU A 75 0.74 -22.98 -1.12
CA LEU A 75 -0.14 -24.08 -1.53
C LEU A 75 0.64 -25.28 -2.07
N ALA A 76 1.70 -25.07 -2.84
CA ALA A 76 2.54 -26.14 -3.39
C ALA A 76 3.41 -26.84 -2.32
N SER A 77 3.62 -26.19 -1.18
CA SER A 77 4.39 -26.73 -0.04
C SER A 77 3.53 -27.49 0.98
N GLN A 78 2.21 -27.58 0.74
CA GLN A 78 1.25 -28.37 1.53
C GLN A 78 0.96 -29.71 0.88
#